data_AF-A0A4Q2Y4U0-F1
#
_entry.id   AF-A0A4Q2Y4U0-F1
#
_cell.length_a   1.000
_cell.length_b   1.000
_cell.length_c   1.000
_cell.angle_alpha   90.00
_cell.angle_beta   90.00
_cell.angle_gamma   90.00
#
_symmetry.space_group_name_H-M   'P 1'
#
loop_
_entity.id
_entity.type
_entity.pdbx_description
1 polymer ?
#
loop_
_entity_poly.entity_id
_entity_poly.type
_entity_poly.pdbx_seq_one_letter_code
_entity_poly.pdbx_strand_id
1 'polypeptide(L)'
;MEGFGKTAAGIAISIGLASIIGFCLMESGAADRVVRQFLKLFGEKNAGVALLVSTYILSIPIFFDTMFMLMAPLAKALSVRTGKNYLLYVLCVCCGGVITHSLTVPHPGPIAMVENLKVDTGFSIIGGIIAGIIPAIIGYLIASAINRRQHVPLRETPGATLADLEGIVAKKDSELPGLGVSLVPVILPIVLISFSSFLKVADGSGAAWVTSLKSIREAIDFFGDKNIALFIGAFFCILLLAKSRNYDRVKIGQLLGPPLETAGVIILITSAGGAFGGMIRSAGVGGAVDRMADSMGLNLVFLSYVLALIIRVAQGSATVAMLTTSAIMFPMIGPDLPYHPLYLFLSIGFAAFALSWMNDSGFW
;
A
#
# COMPACT_ATOMS: atom_id res chain seq x y z
N MET A 1 -12.72 11.46 -23.60
CA MET A 1 -12.84 10.00 -23.40
C MET A 1 -11.50 9.28 -23.41
N GLU A 2 -10.52 9.70 -24.22
CA GLU A 2 -9.20 9.06 -24.31
C GLU A 2 -8.44 8.97 -22.97
N GLY A 3 -8.50 10.02 -22.13
CA GLY A 3 -7.88 10.01 -20.79
C GLY A 3 -8.46 8.97 -19.84
N PHE A 4 -9.77 8.73 -19.89
CA PHE A 4 -10.42 7.70 -19.07
C PHE A 4 -9.94 6.29 -19.45
N GLY A 5 -10.04 5.95 -20.74
CA GLY A 5 -9.70 4.62 -21.24
C GLY A 5 -8.22 4.28 -21.09
N LYS A 6 -7.31 5.24 -21.36
CA LYS A 6 -5.87 5.05 -21.16
C LYS A 6 -5.53 4.78 -19.70
N THR A 7 -6.14 5.54 -18.78
CA THR A 7 -5.93 5.36 -17.34
C THR A 7 -6.45 4.00 -16.88
N ALA A 8 -7.67 3.63 -17.28
CA ALA A 8 -8.26 2.33 -16.98
C ALA A 8 -7.34 1.18 -17.47
N ALA A 9 -6.87 1.25 -18.71
CA ALA A 9 -5.99 0.24 -19.30
C ALA A 9 -4.66 0.10 -18.54
N GLY A 10 -4.10 1.21 -18.04
CA GLY A 10 -2.82 1.21 -17.31
C GLY A 10 -2.86 0.63 -15.90
N ILE A 11 -4.05 0.58 -15.27
CA ILE A 11 -4.19 0.25 -13.84
C ILE A 11 -5.12 -0.94 -13.54
N ALA A 12 -6.09 -1.23 -14.41
CA ALA A 12 -7.21 -2.12 -14.07
C ALA A 12 -6.77 -3.52 -13.66
N ILE A 13 -5.83 -4.09 -14.43
CA ILE A 13 -5.28 -5.42 -14.16
C ILE A 13 -4.54 -5.42 -12.82
N SER A 14 -3.68 -4.43 -12.58
CA SER A 14 -2.89 -4.34 -11.35
C SER A 14 -3.79 -4.20 -10.10
N ILE A 15 -4.81 -3.33 -10.15
CA ILE A 15 -5.74 -3.12 -9.02
C ILE A 15 -6.58 -4.38 -8.76
N GLY A 16 -7.13 -5.00 -9.82
CA GLY A 16 -7.91 -6.24 -9.67
C GLY A 16 -7.11 -7.38 -9.04
N LEU A 17 -5.88 -7.59 -9.50
CA LEU A 17 -5.00 -8.63 -8.97
C LEU A 17 -4.55 -8.32 -7.53
N ALA A 18 -4.27 -7.05 -7.22
CA ALA A 18 -3.93 -6.63 -5.86
C ALA A 18 -5.08 -6.90 -4.87
N SER A 19 -6.32 -6.57 -5.25
CA SER A 19 -7.50 -6.87 -4.43
C SER A 19 -7.67 -8.37 -4.17
N ILE A 20 -7.40 -9.22 -5.17
CA ILE A 20 -7.40 -10.68 -5.01
C ILE A 20 -6.30 -11.12 -4.04
N ILE A 21 -5.07 -10.63 -4.19
CA ILE A 21 -3.95 -11.00 -3.31
C ILE A 21 -4.29 -10.64 -1.87
N GLY A 22 -4.74 -9.41 -1.63
CA GLY A 22 -5.07 -8.93 -0.29
C GLY A 22 -6.17 -9.75 0.36
N PHE A 23 -7.25 -10.04 -0.38
CA PHE A 23 -8.34 -10.89 0.11
C PHE A 23 -7.87 -12.33 0.41
N CYS A 24 -7.14 -12.97 -0.50
CA CYS A 24 -6.68 -14.35 -0.29
C CYS A 24 -5.71 -14.47 0.89
N LEU A 25 -4.85 -13.48 1.13
CA LEU A 25 -3.95 -13.46 2.29
C LEU A 25 -4.72 -13.39 3.61
N MET A 26 -5.78 -12.59 3.64
CA MET A 26 -6.68 -12.45 4.79
C MET A 26 -7.42 -13.76 5.04
N GLU A 27 -8.13 -14.26 4.03
CA GLU A 27 -9.03 -15.41 4.17
C GLU A 27 -8.27 -16.72 4.46
N SER A 28 -7.07 -16.87 3.90
CA SER A 28 -6.22 -18.05 4.13
C SER A 28 -5.56 -18.09 5.51
N GLY A 29 -5.62 -17.01 6.31
CA GLY A 29 -4.90 -16.90 7.58
C GLY A 29 -3.38 -16.70 7.42
N ALA A 30 -2.91 -16.39 6.20
CA ALA A 30 -1.51 -16.11 5.94
C ALA A 30 -1.03 -14.84 6.66
N ALA A 31 -1.87 -13.80 6.70
CA ALA A 31 -1.58 -12.59 7.45
C ALA A 31 -1.40 -12.86 8.95
N ASP A 32 -2.30 -13.66 9.56
CA ASP A 32 -2.19 -14.09 10.97
C ASP A 32 -0.86 -14.80 11.25
N ARG A 33 -0.42 -15.69 10.33
CA ARG A 33 0.84 -16.41 10.46
C ARG A 33 2.02 -15.47 10.54
N VAL A 34 2.06 -14.46 9.66
CA VAL A 34 3.17 -13.51 9.58
C VAL A 34 3.28 -12.72 10.87
N VAL A 35 2.17 -12.19 11.41
CA VAL A 35 2.19 -11.43 12.66
C VAL A 35 2.66 -12.30 13.83
N ARG A 36 2.14 -13.51 13.96
CA ARG A 36 2.54 -14.45 15.02
C ARG A 36 4.04 -14.75 14.98
N GLN A 37 4.61 -14.88 13.79
CA GLN A 37 6.03 -15.13 13.66
C GLN A 37 6.87 -13.92 14.09
N PHE A 38 6.47 -12.70 13.71
CA PHE A 38 7.13 -11.49 14.18
C PHE A 38 7.02 -11.33 15.70
N LEU A 39 5.88 -11.68 16.30
CA LEU A 39 5.71 -11.71 17.75
C LEU A 39 6.65 -12.71 18.43
N LYS A 40 6.86 -13.89 17.83
CA LYS A 40 7.85 -14.86 18.33
C LYS A 40 9.28 -14.36 18.20
N LEU A 41 9.61 -13.68 17.09
CA LEU A 41 10.95 -13.18 16.80
C LEU A 41 11.35 -12.03 17.74
N PHE A 42 10.48 -11.04 17.90
CA PHE A 42 10.75 -9.85 18.71
C PHE A 42 10.40 -10.04 20.19
N GLY A 43 9.57 -11.04 20.50
CA GLY A 43 9.07 -11.36 21.83
C GLY A 43 7.95 -10.43 22.30
N GLU A 44 7.21 -10.86 23.33
CA GLU A 44 6.06 -10.12 23.87
C GLU A 44 6.45 -8.74 24.43
N LYS A 45 7.69 -8.59 24.92
CA LYS A 45 8.22 -7.30 25.40
C LYS A 45 8.26 -6.23 24.31
N ASN A 46 8.42 -6.62 23.05
CA ASN A 46 8.50 -5.73 21.89
C ASN A 46 7.30 -5.91 20.95
N ALA A 47 6.15 -6.31 21.49
CA ALA A 47 4.90 -6.52 20.76
C ALA A 47 4.52 -5.35 19.83
N GLY A 48 4.75 -4.09 20.24
CA GLY A 48 4.50 -2.93 19.39
C GLY A 48 5.39 -2.90 18.13
N VAL A 49 6.67 -3.24 18.26
CA VAL A 49 7.59 -3.31 17.12
C VAL A 49 7.21 -4.46 16.19
N ALA A 50 6.85 -5.62 16.77
CA ALA A 50 6.38 -6.76 16.00
C ALA A 50 5.15 -6.40 15.15
N LEU A 51 4.16 -5.72 15.75
CA LEU A 51 2.97 -5.26 15.05
C LEU A 51 3.27 -4.19 13.99
N LEU A 52 4.16 -3.25 14.28
CA LEU A 52 4.57 -2.24 13.31
C LEU A 52 5.18 -2.91 12.06
N VAL A 53 6.19 -3.76 12.25
CA VAL A 53 6.93 -4.40 11.15
C VAL A 53 6.04 -5.38 10.39
N SER A 54 5.24 -6.19 11.09
CA SER A 54 4.32 -7.11 10.43
C SER A 54 3.28 -6.35 9.61
N THR A 55 2.73 -5.26 10.16
CA THR A 55 1.72 -4.46 9.45
C THR A 55 2.33 -3.73 8.26
N TYR A 56 3.54 -3.20 8.39
CA TYR A 56 4.25 -2.55 7.28
C TYR A 56 4.46 -3.50 6.10
N ILE A 57 4.83 -4.76 6.34
CA ILE A 57 5.04 -5.74 5.28
C ILE A 57 3.71 -6.22 4.70
N LEU A 58 2.76 -6.60 5.57
CA LEU A 58 1.47 -7.17 5.16
C LEU A 58 0.57 -6.14 4.48
N SER A 59 0.70 -4.87 4.82
CA SER A 59 -0.09 -3.82 4.19
C SER A 59 0.30 -3.60 2.74
N ILE A 60 1.49 -4.00 2.26
CA ILE A 60 1.90 -3.72 0.86
C ILE A 60 0.85 -4.16 -0.18
N PRO A 61 0.24 -5.37 -0.10
CA PRO A 61 -0.87 -5.75 -0.98
C PRO A 61 -2.26 -5.66 -0.34
N ILE A 62 -2.38 -5.30 0.96
CA ILE A 62 -3.67 -5.28 1.67
C ILE A 62 -4.08 -3.83 1.93
N PHE A 63 -5.31 -3.49 1.52
CA PHE A 63 -5.91 -2.18 1.80
C PHE A 63 -5.86 -1.84 3.29
N PHE A 64 -5.63 -0.56 3.60
CA PHE A 64 -5.48 -0.10 4.97
C PHE A 64 -6.69 -0.47 5.85
N ASP A 65 -7.92 -0.22 5.38
CA ASP A 65 -9.14 -0.50 6.15
C ASP A 65 -9.26 -1.99 6.48
N THR A 66 -9.08 -2.84 5.46
CA THR A 66 -9.11 -4.31 5.59
C THR A 66 -7.99 -4.81 6.52
N MET A 67 -6.78 -4.26 6.37
CA MET A 67 -5.64 -4.60 7.21
C MET A 67 -5.86 -4.16 8.66
N PHE A 68 -6.40 -2.96 8.87
CA PHE A 68 -6.71 -2.43 10.19
C PHE A 68 -7.78 -3.28 10.88
N MET A 69 -8.86 -3.65 10.17
CA MET A 69 -9.89 -4.55 10.69
C MET A 69 -9.36 -5.93 11.06
N LEU A 70 -8.36 -6.45 10.34
CA LEU A 70 -7.69 -7.71 10.69
C LEU A 70 -6.79 -7.55 11.92
N MET A 71 -6.02 -6.49 11.98
CA MET A 71 -5.03 -6.26 13.03
C MET A 71 -5.63 -5.76 14.33
N ALA A 72 -6.77 -5.07 14.30
CA ALA A 72 -7.38 -4.52 15.50
C ALA A 72 -7.79 -5.60 16.51
N PRO A 73 -8.47 -6.70 16.14
CA PRO A 73 -8.70 -7.83 17.04
C PRO A 73 -7.40 -8.44 17.57
N LEU A 74 -6.38 -8.57 16.73
CA LEU A 74 -5.09 -9.14 17.16
C LEU A 74 -4.35 -8.23 18.15
N ALA A 75 -4.36 -6.92 17.92
CA ALA A 75 -3.83 -5.92 18.85
C ALA A 75 -4.57 -5.92 20.19
N LYS A 76 -5.91 -6.04 20.16
CA LYS A 76 -6.74 -6.21 21.38
C LYS A 76 -6.37 -7.48 22.13
N ALA A 77 -6.32 -8.62 21.44
CA ALA A 77 -6.03 -9.90 22.05
C ALA A 77 -4.61 -9.93 22.66
N LEU A 78 -3.63 -9.31 21.99
CA LEU A 78 -2.29 -9.16 22.52
C LEU A 78 -2.24 -8.22 23.74
N SER A 79 -3.06 -7.17 23.77
CA SER A 79 -3.18 -6.31 24.95
C SER A 79 -3.79 -7.03 26.14
N VAL A 80 -4.79 -7.90 25.92
CA VAL A 80 -5.39 -8.72 26.99
C VAL A 80 -4.33 -9.68 27.56
N ARG A 81 -3.60 -10.38 26.68
CA ARG A 81 -2.55 -11.32 27.08
C ARG A 81 -1.38 -10.65 27.80
N THR A 82 -0.91 -9.50 27.30
CA THR A 82 0.23 -8.79 27.89
C THR A 82 -0.15 -7.90 29.07
N GLY A 83 -1.45 -7.66 29.27
CA GLY A 83 -2.02 -6.82 30.32
C GLY A 83 -1.76 -5.31 30.16
N LYS A 84 -1.19 -4.85 29.03
CA LYS A 84 -0.79 -3.45 28.83
C LYS A 84 -0.68 -3.08 27.34
N ASN A 85 -0.50 -1.78 27.08
CA ASN A 85 -0.08 -1.21 25.79
C ASN A 85 -1.07 -1.34 24.62
N TYR A 86 -2.38 -1.45 24.90
CA TYR A 86 -3.42 -1.43 23.86
C TYR A 86 -3.25 -0.28 22.86
N LEU A 87 -3.10 0.96 23.38
CA LEU A 87 -2.95 2.15 22.56
C LEU A 87 -1.71 2.07 21.66
N LEU A 88 -0.57 1.66 22.22
CA LEU A 88 0.65 1.45 21.44
C LEU A 88 0.44 0.46 20.30
N TYR A 89 -0.22 -0.67 20.56
CA TYR A 89 -0.44 -1.71 19.55
C TYR A 89 -1.30 -1.21 18.40
N VAL A 90 -2.41 -0.53 18.69
CA VAL A 90 -3.27 0.06 17.66
C VAL A 90 -2.52 1.13 16.87
N LEU A 91 -1.79 2.03 17.54
CA LEU A 91 -1.00 3.07 16.86
C LEU A 91 0.11 2.47 15.98
N CYS A 92 0.77 1.40 16.41
CA CYS A 92 1.79 0.72 15.60
C CYS A 92 1.19 0.09 14.32
N VAL A 93 0.01 -0.52 14.43
CA VAL A 93 -0.75 -1.02 13.28
C VAL A 93 -1.08 0.14 12.33
N CYS A 94 -1.64 1.24 12.85
CA CYS A 94 -1.94 2.42 12.03
C CYS A 94 -0.69 2.95 11.32
N CYS A 95 0.39 3.22 12.06
CA CYS A 95 1.64 3.73 11.50
C CYS A 95 2.21 2.81 10.42
N GLY A 96 2.24 1.50 10.64
CA GLY A 96 2.73 0.55 9.66
C GLY A 96 1.90 0.55 8.39
N GLY A 97 0.57 0.48 8.53
CA GLY A 97 -0.35 0.35 7.41
C GLY A 97 -0.48 1.62 6.56
N VAL A 98 -0.59 2.79 7.19
CA VAL A 98 -0.80 4.05 6.43
C VAL A 98 0.40 4.38 5.53
N ILE A 99 1.62 4.14 6.00
CA ILE A 99 2.83 4.48 5.25
C ILE A 99 2.89 3.67 3.95
N THR A 100 2.76 2.35 4.05
CA THR A 100 2.82 1.47 2.87
C THR A 100 1.62 1.64 1.96
N HIS A 101 0.43 1.90 2.50
CA HIS A 101 -0.76 2.19 1.69
C HIS A 101 -0.57 3.41 0.76
N SER A 102 0.18 4.41 1.22
CA SER A 102 0.39 5.67 0.48
C SER A 102 1.57 5.64 -0.48
N LEU A 103 2.55 4.77 -0.22
CA LEU A 103 3.86 4.85 -0.86
C LEU A 103 4.21 3.60 -1.66
N THR A 104 3.45 2.51 -1.55
CA THR A 104 3.82 1.24 -2.19
C THR A 104 2.77 0.76 -3.18
N VAL A 105 3.23 0.43 -4.39
CA VAL A 105 2.47 -0.37 -5.34
C VAL A 105 2.37 -1.80 -4.79
N PRO A 106 1.22 -2.49 -4.88
CA PRO A 106 0.13 -2.27 -5.83
C PRO A 106 -1.12 -1.54 -5.31
N HIS A 107 -0.99 -0.65 -4.33
CA HIS A 107 -2.15 0.15 -3.93
C HIS A 107 -2.64 1.08 -5.05
N PRO A 108 -3.96 1.32 -5.16
CA PRO A 108 -4.55 2.12 -6.22
C PRO A 108 -3.99 3.54 -6.32
N GLY A 109 -3.83 4.23 -5.18
CA GLY A 109 -3.25 5.57 -5.11
C GLY A 109 -1.83 5.58 -5.70
N PRO A 110 -0.88 4.83 -5.14
CA PRO A 110 0.46 4.63 -5.70
C PRO A 110 0.49 4.21 -7.17
N ILE A 111 -0.32 3.24 -7.59
CA ILE A 111 -0.38 2.80 -9.00
C ILE A 111 -0.73 3.97 -9.92
N ALA A 112 -1.73 4.77 -9.55
CA ALA A 112 -2.15 5.90 -10.34
C ALA A 112 -1.14 7.04 -10.33
N MET A 113 -0.45 7.27 -9.20
CA MET A 113 0.65 8.23 -9.15
C MET A 113 1.81 7.81 -10.05
N VAL A 114 2.18 6.53 -10.06
CA VAL A 114 3.20 5.99 -10.98
C VAL A 114 2.80 6.25 -12.44
N GLU A 115 1.53 6.02 -12.78
CA GLU A 115 1.02 6.25 -14.14
C GLU A 115 0.96 7.73 -14.52
N ASN A 116 0.48 8.60 -13.62
CA ASN A 116 0.35 10.03 -13.87
C ASN A 116 1.72 10.72 -13.85
N LEU A 117 2.56 10.47 -12.84
CA LEU A 117 3.86 11.11 -12.68
C LEU A 117 4.94 10.49 -13.57
N LYS A 118 4.61 9.44 -14.33
CA LYS A 118 5.53 8.68 -15.20
C LYS A 118 6.78 8.20 -14.46
N VAL A 119 6.59 7.80 -13.20
CA VAL A 119 7.64 7.20 -12.37
C VAL A 119 7.73 5.72 -12.71
N ASP A 120 8.94 5.15 -12.73
CA ASP A 120 9.09 3.70 -12.88
C ASP A 120 8.50 2.96 -11.66
N THR A 121 7.80 1.85 -11.92
CA THR A 121 7.07 1.12 -10.88
C THR A 121 8.02 0.51 -9.84
N GLY A 122 9.13 -0.11 -10.23
CA GLY A 122 10.07 -0.70 -9.27
C GLY A 122 10.78 0.35 -8.43
N PHE A 123 11.15 1.49 -9.03
CA PHE A 123 11.69 2.62 -8.26
C PHE A 123 10.69 3.20 -7.26
N SER A 124 9.41 3.28 -7.63
CA SER A 124 8.37 3.72 -6.69
C SER A 124 8.22 2.77 -5.50
N ILE A 125 8.30 1.45 -5.74
CA ILE A 125 8.22 0.43 -4.68
C ILE A 125 9.41 0.55 -3.73
N ILE A 126 10.64 0.53 -4.27
CA ILE A 126 11.87 0.62 -3.45
C ILE A 126 11.91 1.97 -2.72
N GLY A 127 11.66 3.06 -3.45
CA GLY A 127 11.65 4.41 -2.91
C GLY A 127 10.63 4.59 -1.81
N GLY A 128 9.40 4.08 -2.00
CA GLY A 128 8.35 4.12 -1.00
C GLY A 128 8.65 3.29 0.24
N ILE A 129 9.17 2.06 0.07
CA ILE A 129 9.58 1.20 1.18
C ILE A 129 10.68 1.86 1.99
N ILE A 130 11.73 2.38 1.35
CA ILE A 130 12.88 2.98 2.04
C ILE A 130 12.48 4.30 2.70
N ALA A 131 11.79 5.17 1.98
CA ALA A 131 11.35 6.46 2.50
C ALA A 131 10.39 6.31 3.67
N GLY A 132 9.59 5.24 3.69
CA GLY A 132 8.65 4.95 4.77
C GLY A 132 9.27 4.41 6.06
N ILE A 133 10.53 3.93 6.05
CA ILE A 133 11.20 3.42 7.26
C ILE A 133 11.38 4.52 8.30
N ILE A 134 11.84 5.71 7.88
CA ILE A 134 12.12 6.81 8.81
C ILE A 134 10.82 7.27 9.51
N PRO A 135 9.72 7.58 8.79
CA PRO A 135 8.44 7.88 9.40
C PRO A 135 7.87 6.75 10.26
N ALA A 136 8.11 5.48 9.91
CA ALA A 136 7.66 4.34 10.72
C ALA A 136 8.38 4.32 12.09
N ILE A 137 9.69 4.56 12.11
CA ILE A 137 10.48 4.67 13.35
C ILE A 137 10.00 5.87 14.17
N ILE A 138 9.84 7.04 13.55
CA ILE A 138 9.36 8.24 14.25
C ILE A 138 7.94 8.01 14.80
N GLY A 139 7.06 7.40 14.01
CA GLY A 139 5.70 7.04 14.41
C GLY A 139 5.68 6.10 15.62
N TYR A 140 6.55 5.10 15.66
CA TYR A 140 6.72 4.23 16.82
C TYR A 140 7.16 4.99 18.08
N LEU A 141 8.14 5.89 17.94
CA LEU A 141 8.64 6.69 19.07
C LEU A 141 7.54 7.60 19.63
N ILE A 142 6.78 8.25 18.75
CA ILE A 142 5.62 9.08 19.13
C ILE A 142 4.53 8.23 19.78
N ALA A 143 4.18 7.08 19.18
CA ALA A 143 3.19 6.16 19.74
C ALA A 143 3.58 5.66 21.14
N SER A 144 4.87 5.35 21.35
CA SER A 144 5.40 4.96 22.66
C SER A 144 5.30 6.10 23.67
N ALA A 145 5.63 7.34 23.26
CA ALA A 145 5.53 8.51 24.12
C ALA A 145 4.08 8.82 24.52
N ILE A 146 3.13 8.73 23.57
CA ILE A 146 1.70 8.91 23.82
C ILE A 146 1.20 7.82 24.77
N ASN A 147 1.51 6.55 24.53
CA ASN A 147 1.08 5.43 25.37
C ASN A 147 1.62 5.51 26.81
N ARG A 148 2.80 6.09 27.03
CA ARG A 148 3.32 6.36 28.39
C ARG A 148 2.55 7.46 29.11
N ARG A 149 1.97 8.42 28.38
CA ARG A 149 1.24 9.58 28.94
C ARG A 149 -0.26 9.33 29.06
N GLN A 150 -0.83 8.49 28.20
CA GLN A 150 -2.26 8.26 28.12
C GLN A 150 -2.55 6.76 28.20
N HIS A 151 -3.25 6.36 29.26
CA HIS A 151 -3.75 5.01 29.41
C HIS A 151 -5.19 4.94 28.90
N VAL A 152 -5.36 4.46 27.67
CA VAL A 152 -6.69 4.24 27.09
C VAL A 152 -7.16 2.84 27.50
N PRO A 153 -8.24 2.73 28.29
CA PRO A 153 -8.77 1.42 28.68
C PRO A 153 -9.27 0.68 27.43
N LEU A 154 -9.06 -0.63 27.41
CA LEU A 154 -9.68 -1.50 26.42
C LEU A 154 -11.21 -1.37 26.57
N ARG A 155 -11.89 -0.90 25.53
CA ARG A 155 -13.36 -0.91 25.48
C ARG A 155 -13.80 -2.14 24.71
N GLU A 156 -14.77 -2.85 25.28
CA GLU A 156 -15.48 -3.90 24.55
C GLU A 156 -16.09 -3.27 23.30
N THR A 157 -15.88 -3.93 22.16
CA THR A 157 -16.37 -3.45 20.86
C THR A 157 -17.47 -4.40 20.42
N PRO A 158 -18.61 -3.91 19.91
CA PRO A 158 -19.64 -4.79 19.36
C PRO A 158 -19.02 -5.72 18.30
N GLY A 159 -19.14 -7.04 18.49
CA GLY A 159 -18.64 -8.05 17.54
C GLY A 159 -17.29 -8.70 17.86
N ALA A 160 -16.61 -8.35 18.95
CA ALA A 160 -15.44 -9.09 19.44
C ALA A 160 -15.50 -9.22 20.97
N THR A 161 -16.06 -10.34 21.45
CA THR A 161 -16.06 -10.65 22.88
C THR A 161 -14.65 -11.02 23.34
N LEU A 162 -14.36 -10.91 24.64
CA LEU A 162 -13.09 -11.37 25.22
C LEU A 162 -12.80 -12.84 24.87
N ALA A 163 -13.84 -13.67 24.77
CA ALA A 163 -13.75 -15.06 24.35
C ALA A 163 -13.30 -15.23 22.87
N ASP A 164 -13.77 -14.36 21.97
CA ASP A 164 -13.35 -14.37 20.56
C ASP A 164 -11.87 -13.97 20.42
N LEU A 165 -11.42 -13.01 21.23
CA LEU A 165 -10.02 -12.55 21.28
C LEU A 165 -9.08 -13.65 21.82
N GLU A 166 -9.51 -14.38 22.85
CA GLU A 166 -8.79 -15.56 23.34
C GLU A 166 -8.71 -16.66 22.28
N GLY A 167 -9.77 -16.90 21.51
CA GLY A 167 -9.78 -17.83 20.38
C GLY A 167 -8.80 -17.44 19.27
N ILE A 168 -8.68 -16.15 18.96
CA ILE A 168 -7.69 -15.63 17.99
C ILE A 168 -6.26 -15.90 18.45
N VAL A 169 -5.98 -15.86 19.75
CA VAL A 169 -4.65 -16.15 20.32
C VAL A 169 -4.42 -17.66 20.46
N ALA A 170 -5.46 -18.41 20.83
CA ALA A 170 -5.43 -19.85 21.07
C ALA A 170 -5.42 -20.72 19.81
N LYS A 171 -5.73 -20.15 18.63
CA LYS A 171 -5.58 -20.84 17.33
C LYS A 171 -4.21 -21.51 17.24
N LYS A 172 -4.19 -22.82 17.00
CA LYS A 172 -2.94 -23.58 16.90
C LYS A 172 -2.19 -23.17 15.65
N ASP A 173 -0.90 -22.99 15.80
CA ASP A 173 0.01 -22.68 14.68
C ASP A 173 -0.03 -23.71 13.55
N SER A 174 -0.45 -24.95 13.83
CA SER A 174 -0.63 -26.03 12.85
C SER A 174 -1.81 -25.83 11.90
N GLU A 175 -2.76 -24.96 12.26
CA GLU A 175 -3.93 -24.63 11.43
C GLU A 175 -3.66 -23.46 10.47
N LEU A 176 -2.47 -22.85 10.58
CA LEU A 176 -2.05 -21.73 9.75
C LEU A 176 -1.07 -22.20 8.67
N PRO A 177 -1.07 -21.57 7.48
CA PRO A 177 -0.07 -21.87 6.47
C PRO A 177 1.35 -21.59 6.97
N GLY A 178 2.36 -22.22 6.38
CA GLY A 178 3.76 -21.96 6.71
C GLY A 178 4.19 -20.54 6.33
N LEU A 179 5.09 -19.92 7.11
CA LEU A 179 5.52 -18.53 6.92
C LEU A 179 6.04 -18.24 5.51
N GLY A 180 6.89 -19.12 4.96
CA GLY A 180 7.43 -18.94 3.62
C GLY A 180 6.33 -18.88 2.57
N VAL A 181 5.33 -19.77 2.67
CA VAL A 181 4.18 -19.79 1.74
C VAL A 181 3.29 -18.56 1.94
N SER A 182 3.16 -18.06 3.17
CA SER A 182 2.41 -16.83 3.47
C SER A 182 3.07 -15.56 2.92
N LEU A 183 4.40 -15.53 2.86
CA LEU A 183 5.15 -14.36 2.38
C LEU A 183 5.37 -14.36 0.86
N VAL A 184 5.37 -15.52 0.21
CA VAL A 184 5.60 -15.63 -1.25
C VAL A 184 4.67 -14.72 -2.07
N PRO A 185 3.34 -14.70 -1.87
CA PRO A 185 2.45 -13.85 -2.67
C PRO A 185 2.68 -12.35 -2.48
N VAL A 186 3.30 -11.94 -1.36
CA VAL A 186 3.63 -10.54 -1.04
C VAL A 186 4.98 -10.17 -1.63
N ILE A 187 6.01 -10.95 -1.33
CA ILE A 187 7.41 -10.62 -1.65
C ILE A 187 7.72 -10.88 -3.12
N LEU A 188 7.15 -11.94 -3.71
CA LEU A 188 7.48 -12.33 -5.08
C LEU A 188 7.17 -11.24 -6.11
N PRO A 189 5.97 -10.62 -6.15
CA PRO A 189 5.70 -9.55 -7.10
C PRO A 189 6.64 -8.35 -6.91
N ILE A 190 6.89 -7.97 -5.65
CA ILE A 190 7.78 -6.85 -5.29
C ILE A 190 9.19 -7.09 -5.85
N VAL A 191 9.74 -8.29 -5.62
CA VAL A 191 11.10 -8.64 -6.07
C VAL A 191 11.17 -8.66 -7.59
N LEU A 192 10.20 -9.27 -8.28
CA LEU A 192 10.20 -9.33 -9.75
C LEU A 192 10.16 -7.93 -10.39
N ILE A 193 9.25 -7.07 -9.93
CA ILE A 193 9.08 -5.71 -10.47
C ILE A 193 10.31 -4.85 -10.18
N SER A 194 10.79 -4.90 -8.94
CA SER A 194 11.95 -4.12 -8.49
C SER A 194 13.22 -4.55 -9.21
N PHE A 195 13.39 -5.86 -9.44
CA PHE A 195 14.57 -6.40 -10.10
C PHE A 195 14.64 -6.01 -11.58
N SER A 196 13.55 -6.15 -12.35
CA SER A 196 13.52 -5.68 -13.76
C SER A 196 13.81 -4.18 -13.85
N SER A 197 13.22 -3.39 -12.95
CA SER A 197 13.42 -1.94 -12.92
C SER A 197 14.87 -1.55 -12.62
N PHE A 198 15.51 -2.26 -11.68
CA PHE A 198 16.92 -2.07 -11.36
C PHE A 198 17.82 -2.39 -12.56
N LEU A 199 17.54 -3.48 -13.29
CA LEU A 199 18.31 -3.86 -14.48
C LEU A 199 18.18 -2.84 -15.62
N LYS A 200 17.01 -2.23 -15.81
CA LYS A 200 16.81 -1.16 -16.82
C LYS A 200 17.71 0.04 -16.59
N VAL A 201 17.93 0.43 -15.33
CA VAL A 201 18.84 1.52 -14.97
C VAL A 201 20.30 1.08 -15.01
N ALA A 202 20.60 -0.15 -14.63
CA ALA A 202 21.95 -0.70 -14.75
C ALA A 202 22.42 -0.79 -16.21
N ASP A 203 21.52 -1.05 -17.16
CA ASP A 203 21.82 -0.98 -18.60
C ASP A 203 22.15 0.43 -19.05
N GLY A 204 21.33 1.42 -18.66
CA GLY A 204 21.54 2.82 -19.02
C GLY A 204 22.83 3.41 -18.46
N SER A 205 23.37 2.84 -17.39
CA SER A 205 24.64 3.25 -16.79
C SER A 205 25.88 2.50 -17.33
N GLY A 206 25.70 1.58 -18.30
CA GLY A 206 26.80 0.86 -18.95
C GLY A 206 27.44 -0.23 -18.08
N ALA A 207 26.71 -0.78 -17.10
CA ALA A 207 27.26 -1.78 -16.20
C ALA A 207 27.55 -3.12 -16.93
N ALA A 208 28.83 -3.51 -16.97
CA ALA A 208 29.33 -4.64 -17.76
C ALA A 208 28.70 -6.02 -17.40
N TRP A 209 28.22 -6.20 -16.16
CA TRP A 209 27.56 -7.44 -15.74
C TRP A 209 26.16 -7.61 -16.34
N VAL A 210 25.51 -6.52 -16.77
CA VAL A 210 24.17 -6.57 -17.37
C VAL A 210 24.25 -7.08 -18.82
N THR A 211 25.37 -6.84 -19.51
CA THR A 211 25.63 -7.39 -20.85
C THR A 211 25.66 -8.93 -20.84
N SER A 212 26.05 -9.56 -19.73
CA SER A 212 26.02 -11.02 -19.55
C SER A 212 24.61 -11.59 -19.35
N LEU A 213 23.63 -10.74 -19.00
CA LEU A 213 22.23 -11.15 -18.80
C LEU A 213 21.36 -10.92 -20.04
N LYS A 214 21.93 -10.45 -21.15
CA LYS A 214 21.20 -10.06 -22.37
C LYS A 214 20.33 -11.19 -22.92
N SER A 215 20.81 -12.44 -22.84
CA SER A 215 20.08 -13.64 -23.31
C SER A 215 18.85 -14.00 -22.48
N ILE A 216 18.78 -13.56 -21.21
CA ILE A 216 17.62 -13.80 -20.33
C ILE A 216 16.85 -12.50 -20.02
N ARG A 217 17.24 -11.37 -20.63
CA ARG A 217 16.67 -10.08 -20.32
C ARG A 217 15.19 -9.98 -20.71
N GLU A 218 14.81 -10.52 -21.86
CA GLU A 218 13.41 -10.55 -22.29
C GLU A 218 12.53 -11.30 -21.28
N ALA A 219 13.03 -12.42 -20.73
CA ALA A 219 12.33 -13.16 -19.70
C ALA A 219 12.23 -12.33 -18.40
N ILE A 220 13.30 -11.67 -17.98
CA ILE A 220 13.29 -10.83 -16.77
C ILE A 220 12.34 -9.64 -16.93
N ASP A 221 12.30 -8.99 -18.08
CA ASP A 221 11.39 -7.88 -18.35
C ASP A 221 9.94 -8.34 -18.47
N PHE A 222 9.70 -9.54 -19.00
CA PHE A 222 8.37 -10.16 -19.02
C PHE A 222 7.88 -10.47 -17.60
N PHE A 223 8.68 -11.15 -16.78
CA PHE A 223 8.30 -11.50 -15.41
C PHE A 223 8.30 -10.31 -14.46
N GLY A 224 9.09 -9.27 -14.76
CA GLY A 224 9.13 -8.01 -14.03
C GLY A 224 8.06 -7.00 -14.45
N ASP A 225 7.29 -7.27 -15.50
CA ASP A 225 6.09 -6.48 -15.78
C ASP A 225 5.13 -6.56 -14.58
N LYS A 226 4.62 -5.39 -14.16
CA LYS A 226 3.78 -5.30 -12.96
C LYS A 226 2.53 -6.18 -13.03
N ASN A 227 1.92 -6.32 -14.20
CA ASN A 227 0.71 -7.13 -14.35
C ASN A 227 1.04 -8.62 -14.29
N ILE A 228 2.13 -9.05 -14.91
CA ILE A 228 2.59 -10.44 -14.87
C ILE A 228 3.03 -10.83 -13.46
N ALA A 229 3.83 -9.99 -12.80
CA ALA A 229 4.30 -10.22 -11.43
C ALA A 229 3.13 -10.33 -10.44
N LEU A 230 2.14 -9.41 -10.53
CA LEU A 230 0.94 -9.47 -9.70
C LEU A 230 0.06 -10.67 -10.04
N PHE A 231 0.00 -11.10 -11.30
CA PHE A 231 -0.75 -12.29 -11.69
C PHE A 231 -0.17 -13.55 -11.05
N ILE A 232 1.15 -13.69 -11.07
CA ILE A 232 1.86 -14.78 -10.40
C ILE A 232 1.59 -14.75 -8.89
N GLY A 233 1.67 -13.57 -8.26
CA GLY A 233 1.33 -13.40 -6.84
C GLY A 233 -0.11 -13.82 -6.52
N ALA A 234 -1.08 -13.35 -7.32
CA ALA A 234 -2.49 -13.70 -7.17
C ALA A 234 -2.73 -15.20 -7.34
N PHE A 235 -2.07 -15.83 -8.32
CA PHE A 235 -2.15 -17.26 -8.56
C PHE A 235 -1.68 -18.07 -7.33
N PHE A 236 -0.51 -17.74 -6.77
CA PHE A 236 -0.03 -18.39 -5.54
C PHE A 236 -0.97 -18.15 -4.35
N CYS A 237 -1.54 -16.95 -4.24
CA CYS A 237 -2.50 -16.61 -3.19
C CYS A 237 -3.80 -17.44 -3.28
N ILE A 238 -4.33 -17.61 -4.49
CA ILE A 238 -5.53 -18.43 -4.73
C ILE A 238 -5.24 -19.90 -4.39
N LEU A 239 -4.09 -20.43 -4.80
CA LEU A 239 -3.67 -21.80 -4.45
C LEU A 239 -3.50 -21.98 -2.94
N LEU A 240 -2.92 -20.98 -2.27
CA LEU A 240 -2.78 -20.97 -0.82
C LEU A 240 -4.14 -21.00 -0.14
N LEU A 241 -5.08 -20.15 -0.57
CA LEU A 241 -6.44 -20.13 -0.04
C LEU A 241 -7.15 -21.47 -0.25
N ALA A 242 -7.10 -22.02 -1.47
CA ALA A 242 -7.69 -23.31 -1.82
C ALA A 242 -7.20 -24.42 -0.90
N LYS A 243 -5.88 -24.48 -0.67
CA LYS A 243 -5.24 -25.52 0.15
C LYS A 243 -5.49 -25.33 1.64
N SER A 244 -5.37 -24.10 2.15
CA SER A 244 -5.52 -23.81 3.59
C SER A 244 -6.95 -24.01 4.08
N ARG A 245 -7.96 -23.79 3.22
CA ARG A 245 -9.37 -23.89 3.58
C ARG A 245 -10.10 -25.09 2.99
N ASN A 246 -9.42 -25.87 2.13
CA ASN A 246 -9.98 -26.99 1.40
C ASN A 246 -11.25 -26.60 0.60
N TYR A 247 -11.23 -25.41 -0.01
CA TYR A 247 -12.33 -24.90 -0.82
C TYR A 247 -12.28 -25.46 -2.24
N ASP A 248 -13.46 -25.71 -2.81
CA ASP A 248 -13.59 -26.10 -4.20
C ASP A 248 -13.49 -24.88 -5.14
N ARG A 249 -13.37 -25.14 -6.44
CA ARG A 249 -13.21 -24.07 -7.44
C ARG A 249 -14.41 -23.12 -7.50
N VAL A 250 -15.61 -23.63 -7.23
CA VAL A 250 -16.85 -22.84 -7.23
C VAL A 250 -16.85 -21.86 -6.07
N LYS A 251 -16.52 -22.32 -4.86
CA LYS A 251 -16.45 -21.46 -3.68
C LYS A 251 -15.38 -20.39 -3.83
N ILE A 252 -14.21 -20.75 -4.38
CA ILE A 252 -13.16 -19.76 -4.66
C ILE A 252 -13.69 -18.68 -5.62
N GLY A 253 -14.32 -19.06 -6.73
CA GLY A 253 -14.89 -18.09 -7.68
C GLY A 253 -15.90 -17.13 -7.02
N GLN A 254 -16.76 -17.65 -6.16
CA GLN A 254 -17.73 -16.83 -5.39
C GLN A 254 -17.03 -15.87 -4.41
N LEU A 255 -15.97 -16.32 -3.75
CA LEU A 255 -15.22 -15.51 -2.79
C LEU A 255 -14.38 -14.41 -3.47
N LEU A 256 -13.98 -14.59 -4.73
CA LEU A 256 -13.22 -13.59 -5.48
C LEU A 256 -14.09 -12.46 -6.08
N GLY A 257 -15.42 -12.61 -6.12
CA GLY A 257 -16.34 -11.60 -6.64
C GLY A 257 -16.29 -10.26 -5.87
N PRO A 258 -16.56 -10.24 -4.55
CA PRO A 258 -16.61 -8.99 -3.78
C PRO A 258 -15.29 -8.16 -3.80
N PRO A 259 -14.09 -8.77 -3.70
CA PRO A 259 -12.84 -8.04 -3.89
C PRO A 259 -12.71 -7.39 -5.27
N LEU A 260 -13.22 -8.04 -6.32
CA LEU A 260 -13.23 -7.50 -7.69
C LEU A 260 -14.27 -6.39 -7.88
N GLU A 261 -15.41 -6.46 -7.21
CA GLU A 261 -16.39 -5.36 -7.18
C GLU A 261 -15.77 -4.10 -6.56
N THR A 262 -15.08 -4.27 -5.42
CA THR A 262 -14.33 -3.19 -4.77
C THR A 262 -13.25 -2.64 -5.70
N ALA A 263 -12.49 -3.50 -6.36
CA ALA A 263 -11.52 -3.10 -7.37
C ALA A 263 -12.18 -2.31 -8.52
N GLY A 264 -13.34 -2.74 -9.00
CA GLY A 264 -14.07 -2.10 -10.09
C GLY A 264 -14.44 -0.65 -9.77
N VAL A 265 -14.96 -0.37 -8.58
CA VAL A 265 -15.27 1.00 -8.13
C VAL A 265 -14.01 1.86 -8.11
N ILE A 266 -12.91 1.33 -7.59
CA ILE A 266 -11.62 2.02 -7.52
C ILE A 266 -11.08 2.34 -8.92
N ILE A 267 -11.18 1.39 -9.85
CA ILE A 267 -10.75 1.56 -11.25
C ILE A 267 -11.57 2.68 -11.92
N LEU A 268 -12.88 2.70 -11.72
CA LEU A 268 -13.76 3.73 -12.28
C LEU A 268 -13.44 5.14 -11.73
N ILE A 269 -13.28 5.28 -10.42
CA ILE A 269 -12.93 6.56 -9.78
C ILE A 269 -11.55 7.04 -10.25
N THR A 270 -10.57 6.14 -10.33
CA THR A 270 -9.22 6.47 -10.81
C THR A 270 -9.23 6.91 -12.27
N SER A 271 -9.98 6.20 -13.11
CA SER A 271 -10.11 6.51 -14.53
C SER A 271 -10.82 7.86 -14.75
N ALA A 272 -11.80 8.20 -13.90
CA ALA A 272 -12.41 9.52 -13.87
C ALA A 272 -11.39 10.61 -13.50
N GLY A 273 -10.49 10.34 -12.55
CA GLY A 273 -9.35 11.21 -12.22
C GLY A 273 -8.40 11.46 -13.39
N GLY A 274 -8.08 10.43 -14.17
CA GLY A 274 -7.27 10.58 -15.39
C GLY A 274 -7.97 11.38 -16.49
N ALA A 275 -9.29 11.19 -16.66
CA ALA A 275 -10.09 12.01 -17.56
C ALA A 275 -10.11 13.49 -17.12
N PHE A 276 -10.27 13.73 -15.81
CA PHE A 276 -10.21 15.05 -15.20
C PHE A 276 -8.85 15.73 -15.42
N GLY A 277 -7.73 15.03 -15.18
CA GLY A 277 -6.39 15.55 -15.47
C GLY A 277 -6.20 15.94 -16.94
N GLY A 278 -6.76 15.14 -17.86
CA GLY A 278 -6.81 15.49 -19.28
C GLY A 278 -7.58 16.78 -19.57
N MET A 279 -8.73 16.99 -18.89
CA MET A 279 -9.50 18.23 -19.02
C MET A 279 -8.76 19.44 -18.43
N ILE A 280 -8.09 19.30 -17.28
CA ILE A 280 -7.27 20.35 -16.66
C ILE A 280 -6.13 20.78 -17.60
N ARG A 281 -5.50 19.82 -18.29
CA ARG A 281 -4.49 20.10 -19.33
C ARG A 281 -5.09 20.87 -20.50
N SER A 282 -6.23 20.41 -21.04
CA SER A 282 -6.91 21.09 -22.15
C SER A 282 -7.43 22.48 -21.80
N ALA A 283 -7.82 22.70 -20.54
CA ALA A 283 -8.29 23.99 -20.04
C ALA A 283 -7.15 24.99 -19.76
N GLY A 284 -5.88 24.58 -19.89
CA GLY A 284 -4.73 25.45 -19.63
C GLY A 284 -4.48 25.77 -18.15
N VAL A 285 -5.19 25.11 -17.24
CA VAL A 285 -5.11 25.34 -15.79
C VAL A 285 -3.71 24.98 -15.26
N GLY A 286 -3.08 23.92 -15.78
CA GLY A 286 -1.72 23.53 -15.40
C GLY A 286 -0.72 24.68 -15.55
N GLY A 287 -0.75 25.38 -16.68
CA GLY A 287 0.13 26.54 -16.90
C GLY A 287 -0.21 27.76 -16.04
N ALA A 288 -1.46 27.92 -15.59
CA ALA A 288 -1.83 28.99 -14.65
C ALA A 288 -1.30 28.71 -13.24
N VAL A 289 -1.41 27.46 -12.77
CA VAL A 289 -0.85 27.03 -11.48
C VAL A 289 0.66 27.11 -11.50
N ASP A 290 1.30 26.75 -12.62
CA ASP A 290 2.76 26.80 -12.80
C ASP A 290 3.30 28.23 -12.68
N ARG A 291 2.70 29.17 -13.42
CA ARG A 291 3.06 30.60 -13.33
C ARG A 291 2.83 31.17 -11.93
N MET A 292 1.77 30.73 -11.24
CA MET A 292 1.52 31.14 -9.86
C MET A 292 2.62 30.60 -8.93
N ALA A 293 2.97 29.32 -9.06
CA ALA A 293 4.06 28.71 -8.30
C ALA A 293 5.40 29.43 -8.54
N ASP A 294 5.73 29.73 -9.80
CA ASP A 294 6.93 30.49 -10.17
C ASP A 294 6.95 31.88 -9.53
N SER A 295 5.84 32.62 -9.59
CA SER A 295 5.72 33.95 -8.96
C SER A 295 5.85 33.94 -7.44
N MET A 296 5.51 32.81 -6.80
CA MET A 296 5.68 32.60 -5.37
C MET A 296 7.03 31.94 -5.02
N GLY A 297 7.84 31.56 -6.02
CA GLY A 297 9.10 30.82 -5.82
C GLY A 297 8.91 29.43 -5.21
N LEU A 298 7.74 28.80 -5.40
CA LEU A 298 7.41 27.50 -4.80
C LEU A 298 7.93 26.35 -5.67
N ASN A 299 8.71 25.46 -5.05
CA ASN A 299 9.12 24.21 -5.68
C ASN A 299 7.90 23.27 -5.87
N LEU A 300 7.78 22.60 -7.03
CA LEU A 300 6.69 21.66 -7.32
C LEU A 300 6.58 20.51 -6.30
N VAL A 301 7.68 20.13 -5.62
CA VAL A 301 7.62 19.18 -4.49
C VAL A 301 6.75 19.74 -3.36
N PHE A 302 6.94 20.99 -2.98
CA PHE A 302 6.15 21.62 -1.93
C PHE A 302 4.72 21.90 -2.40
N LEU A 303 4.54 22.33 -3.64
CA LEU A 303 3.22 22.53 -4.23
C LEU A 303 2.39 21.25 -4.21
N SER A 304 2.97 20.14 -4.67
CA SER A 304 2.29 18.84 -4.68
C SER A 304 1.95 18.35 -3.26
N TYR A 305 2.80 18.62 -2.26
CA TYR A 305 2.50 18.35 -0.86
C TYR A 305 1.26 19.11 -0.39
N VAL A 306 1.25 20.43 -0.58
CA VAL A 306 0.17 21.31 -0.09
C VAL A 306 -1.15 20.99 -0.79
N LEU A 307 -1.13 20.75 -2.11
CA LEU A 307 -2.32 20.35 -2.86
C LEU A 307 -2.90 19.03 -2.35
N ALA A 308 -2.06 18.01 -2.17
CA ALA A 308 -2.49 16.73 -1.63
C ALA A 308 -3.04 16.86 -0.20
N LEU A 309 -2.41 17.69 0.63
CA LEU A 309 -2.85 17.95 2.00
C LEU A 309 -4.23 18.62 2.03
N ILE A 310 -4.45 19.65 1.21
CA ILE A 310 -5.73 20.36 1.15
C ILE A 310 -6.84 19.39 0.71
N ILE A 311 -6.60 18.61 -0.34
CA ILE A 311 -7.58 17.63 -0.83
C ILE A 311 -7.86 16.57 0.23
N ARG A 312 -6.82 16.07 0.90
CA ARG A 312 -6.95 15.08 1.98
C ARG A 312 -7.78 15.62 3.14
N VAL A 313 -7.49 16.83 3.63
CA VAL A 313 -8.23 17.43 4.75
C VAL A 313 -9.69 17.66 4.37
N ALA A 314 -9.96 18.13 3.14
CA ALA A 314 -11.32 18.42 2.69
C ALA A 314 -12.17 17.15 2.48
N GLN A 315 -11.61 16.14 1.80
CA GLN A 315 -12.38 14.98 1.32
C GLN A 315 -12.20 13.72 2.16
N GLY A 316 -11.09 13.59 2.89
CA GLY A 316 -10.88 12.53 3.84
C GLY A 316 -10.34 11.22 3.26
N SER A 317 -10.28 10.97 1.94
CA SER A 317 -9.69 9.75 1.37
C SER A 317 -8.28 10.00 0.82
N ALA A 318 -7.31 9.23 1.30
CA ALA A 318 -5.94 9.31 0.84
C ALA A 318 -5.79 8.89 -0.63
N THR A 319 -6.54 7.87 -1.06
CA THR A 319 -6.54 7.44 -2.46
C THR A 319 -7.01 8.58 -3.35
N VAL A 320 -8.14 9.21 -3.05
CA VAL A 320 -8.67 10.33 -3.84
C VAL A 320 -7.71 11.52 -3.84
N ALA A 321 -7.07 11.82 -2.71
CA ALA A 321 -6.05 12.87 -2.63
C ALA A 321 -4.85 12.62 -3.55
N MET A 322 -4.30 11.39 -3.53
CA MET A 322 -3.21 11.00 -4.42
C MET A 322 -3.61 11.05 -5.91
N LEU A 323 -4.80 10.53 -6.24
CA LEU A 323 -5.34 10.51 -7.59
C LEU A 323 -5.50 11.92 -8.17
N THR A 324 -6.18 12.78 -7.42
CA THR A 324 -6.51 14.13 -7.86
C THR A 324 -5.25 14.98 -7.97
N THR A 325 -4.37 14.92 -6.97
CA THR A 325 -3.14 15.71 -6.97
C THR A 325 -2.21 15.30 -8.09
N SER A 326 -1.96 13.99 -8.27
CA SER A 326 -1.08 13.54 -9.35
C SER A 326 -1.64 13.88 -10.74
N ALA A 327 -2.96 13.87 -10.93
CA ALA A 327 -3.59 14.31 -12.17
C ALA A 327 -3.45 15.82 -12.43
N ILE A 328 -3.48 16.65 -11.38
CA ILE A 328 -3.24 18.10 -11.46
C ILE A 328 -1.76 18.39 -11.75
N MET A 329 -0.85 17.64 -11.12
CA MET A 329 0.60 17.81 -11.30
C MET A 329 1.08 17.31 -12.67
N PHE A 330 0.40 16.33 -13.27
CA PHE A 330 0.78 15.73 -14.56
C PHE A 330 1.18 16.73 -15.66
N PRO A 331 0.38 17.75 -16.01
CA PRO A 331 0.76 18.72 -17.04
C PRO A 331 1.97 19.59 -16.69
N MET A 332 2.40 19.62 -15.42
CA MET A 332 3.53 20.41 -14.94
C MET A 332 4.85 19.60 -14.91
N ILE A 333 4.77 18.29 -15.13
CA ILE A 333 5.93 17.40 -15.14
C ILE A 333 6.46 17.32 -16.58
N GLY A 334 7.44 18.16 -16.86
CA GLY A 334 8.16 18.18 -18.14
C GLY A 334 9.49 17.41 -18.10
N PRO A 335 10.13 17.21 -19.26
CA PRO A 335 11.47 16.61 -19.36
C PRO A 335 12.54 17.44 -18.63
N ASP A 336 12.30 18.74 -18.43
CA ASP A 336 13.22 19.69 -17.81
C ASP A 336 13.12 19.73 -16.27
N LEU A 337 12.41 18.78 -15.64
CA LEU A 337 12.30 18.74 -14.19
C LEU A 337 13.72 18.59 -13.58
N PRO A 338 14.16 19.51 -12.70
CA PRO A 338 15.54 19.52 -12.21
C PRO A 338 15.86 18.38 -11.22
N TYR A 339 14.88 17.54 -10.91
CA TYR A 339 14.99 16.42 -9.99
C TYR A 339 14.11 15.25 -10.42
N HIS A 340 14.35 14.08 -9.84
CA HIS A 340 13.62 12.87 -10.21
C HIS A 340 12.13 12.94 -9.80
N PRO A 341 11.16 12.56 -10.67
CA PRO A 341 9.72 12.63 -10.35
C PRO A 341 9.29 11.81 -9.11
N LEU A 342 10.14 10.89 -8.63
CA LEU A 342 9.95 10.18 -7.36
C LEU A 342 9.79 11.12 -6.16
N TYR A 343 10.42 12.31 -6.17
CA TYR A 343 10.21 13.28 -5.09
C TYR A 343 8.78 13.80 -5.04
N LEU A 344 8.13 13.98 -6.19
CA LEU A 344 6.71 14.34 -6.26
C LEU A 344 5.83 13.18 -5.77
N PHE A 345 6.16 11.95 -6.16
CA PHE A 345 5.47 10.74 -5.69
C PHE A 345 5.50 10.64 -4.16
N LEU A 346 6.69 10.77 -3.54
CA LEU A 346 6.85 10.72 -2.09
C LEU A 346 6.12 11.89 -1.40
N SER A 347 6.23 13.09 -1.97
CA SER A 347 5.59 14.30 -1.44
C SER A 347 4.07 14.15 -1.38
N ILE A 348 3.44 13.74 -2.49
CA ILE A 348 2.00 13.50 -2.57
C ILE A 348 1.59 12.37 -1.61
N GLY A 349 2.35 11.26 -1.59
CA GLY A 349 2.05 10.11 -0.73
C GLY A 349 2.08 10.46 0.76
N PHE A 350 3.08 11.23 1.22
CA PHE A 350 3.13 11.66 2.62
C PHE A 350 2.02 12.67 2.98
N ALA A 351 1.72 13.61 2.09
CA ALA A 351 0.64 14.57 2.30
C ALA A 351 -0.75 13.91 2.34
N ALA A 352 -0.96 12.88 1.52
CA ALA A 352 -2.25 12.20 1.41
C ALA A 352 -2.70 11.50 2.69
N PHE A 353 -1.83 11.31 3.69
CA PHE A 353 -2.20 10.75 4.99
C PHE A 353 -2.04 11.70 6.17
N ALA A 354 -1.56 12.92 5.93
CA ALA A 354 -1.51 13.93 6.96
C ALA A 354 -2.93 14.40 7.36
N LEU A 355 -3.08 14.77 8.64
CA LEU A 355 -4.29 15.39 9.19
C LEU A 355 -5.60 14.60 8.96
N SER A 356 -5.54 13.26 9.11
CA SER A 356 -6.76 12.43 9.14
C SER A 356 -7.68 12.85 10.29
N TRP A 357 -8.97 13.04 9.98
CA TRP A 357 -10.04 13.34 10.92
C TRP A 357 -11.26 12.43 10.59
N MET A 358 -12.35 12.58 11.33
CA MET A 358 -13.69 11.97 11.15
C MET A 358 -14.24 11.88 9.71
N ASN A 359 -13.64 12.47 8.67
CA ASN A 359 -14.03 12.23 7.27
C ASN A 359 -13.25 11.09 6.60
N ASP A 360 -12.27 10.50 7.28
CA ASP A 360 -11.46 9.39 6.79
C ASP A 360 -12.10 8.03 7.08
N SER A 361 -11.88 7.05 6.18
CA SER A 361 -12.47 5.72 6.28
C SER A 361 -12.08 4.99 7.56
N GLY A 362 -10.90 5.26 8.12
CA GLY A 362 -10.47 4.67 9.39
C GLY A 362 -11.35 5.00 10.60
N PHE A 363 -12.25 5.99 10.49
CA PHE A 363 -13.20 6.37 11.55
C PHE A 363 -14.62 5.77 11.37
N TRP A 364 -14.91 5.11 10.24
CA TRP A 364 -16.24 4.57 9.88
C TRP A 364 -16.18 3.07 9.56
#